data_AF-A0AAD8I015-F1
#
_entry.id   AF-A0AAD8I015-F1
#
_cell.length_a   1.000
_cell.length_b   1.000
_cell.length_c   1.000
_cell.angle_alpha   90.00
_cell.angle_beta   90.00
_cell.angle_gamma   90.00
#
_symmetry.space_group_name_H-M   'P 1'
#
loop_
_entity.id
_entity.type
_entity.pdbx_description
1 polymer ?
#
loop_
_entity_poly.entity_id
_entity_poly.type
_entity_poly.pdbx_seq_one_letter_code
_entity_poly.pdbx_strand_id
1 'polypeptide(L)'
;MALRILLAIMRMFWPDGCVGALEIDRKSPRFWNKCINEFLLLHFDPRFATEAEARASILAHMRDNLRRILADDRERADVKIAGASGTTYANHRPLYIKPGVWSRLAQYWVSEEFKKKSAAGKKARQAAKVPHTSGGPSFDRRHRDYMEAHDGKLDELVVYKECHTLKDEERKGEWITEDAQKIIGSVHIIPILYSRLDQLAGLF
;
A
#
# COMPACT_ATOMS: atom_id res chain seq x y z
N MET A 1 13.19 -7.24 -12.24
CA MET A 1 14.56 -6.72 -12.14
C MET A 1 14.58 -5.21 -11.87
N ALA A 2 13.80 -4.40 -12.62
CA ALA A 2 13.66 -2.95 -12.46
C ALA A 2 13.34 -2.44 -11.02
N LEU A 3 12.37 -3.05 -10.33
CA LEU A 3 11.95 -2.59 -8.99
C LEU A 3 13.06 -2.68 -7.92
N ARG A 4 13.99 -3.64 -8.04
CA ARG A 4 15.13 -3.76 -7.11
C ARG A 4 16.12 -2.60 -7.27
N ILE A 5 16.29 -2.11 -8.50
CA ILE A 5 17.15 -0.97 -8.81
C ILE A 5 16.54 0.30 -8.23
N LEU A 6 15.24 0.53 -8.46
CA LEU A 6 14.52 1.67 -7.89
C LEU A 6 14.63 1.70 -6.35
N LEU A 7 14.46 0.54 -5.70
CA LEU A 7 14.64 0.41 -4.26
C LEU A 7 16.06 0.78 -3.80
N ALA A 8 17.09 0.32 -4.52
CA ALA A 8 18.47 0.64 -4.19
C ALA A 8 18.75 2.15 -4.33
N ILE A 9 18.24 2.78 -5.39
CA ILE A 9 18.32 4.23 -5.63
C ILE A 9 17.64 5.00 -4.49
N MET A 10 16.41 4.62 -4.13
CA MET A 10 15.67 5.25 -3.03
C MET A 10 16.46 5.18 -1.72
N ARG A 11 17.05 4.03 -1.39
CA ARG A 11 17.87 3.86 -0.18
C ARG A 11 19.14 4.69 -0.22
N MET A 12 19.76 4.82 -1.39
CA MET A 12 20.95 5.65 -1.60
C MET A 12 20.65 7.13 -1.40
N PHE A 13 19.52 7.64 -1.90
CA PHE A 13 19.18 9.05 -1.80
C PHE A 13 18.31 9.41 -0.59
N TRP A 14 17.90 8.41 0.21
CA TRP A 14 17.03 8.67 1.35
C TRP A 14 17.65 9.73 2.27
N PRO A 15 16.92 10.83 2.57
CA PRO A 15 17.45 11.92 3.38
C PRO A 15 17.50 11.53 4.87
N ASP A 16 18.61 11.86 5.51
CA ASP A 16 18.78 11.61 6.94
C ASP A 16 17.69 12.30 7.76
N GLY A 17 17.27 11.65 8.85
CA GLY A 17 16.26 12.22 9.74
C GLY A 17 14.83 12.26 9.17
N CYS A 18 14.53 11.51 8.10
CA CYS A 18 13.19 11.40 7.50
C CYS A 18 12.61 9.99 7.65
N VAL A 19 11.40 9.86 8.20
CA VAL A 19 10.71 8.56 8.44
C VAL A 19 9.61 8.23 7.44
N GLY A 20 9.27 9.15 6.54
CA GLY A 20 8.20 8.93 5.57
C GLY A 20 8.06 10.07 4.57
N ALA A 21 7.16 9.87 3.59
CA ALA A 21 7.01 10.75 2.44
C ALA A 21 6.78 12.22 2.82
N LEU A 22 5.95 12.51 3.82
CA LEU A 22 5.67 13.89 4.26
C LEU A 22 6.91 14.62 4.79
N GLU A 23 7.76 13.94 5.57
CA GLU A 23 9.02 14.53 6.04
C GLU A 23 10.01 14.73 4.89
N ILE A 24 10.03 13.78 3.94
CA ILE A 24 10.84 13.86 2.72
C ILE A 24 10.40 15.05 1.87
N ASP A 25 9.10 15.21 1.62
CA ASP A 25 8.54 16.33 0.83
C ASP A 25 8.96 17.67 1.43
N ARG A 26 8.92 17.79 2.76
CA ARG A 26 9.29 19.02 3.47
C ARG A 26 10.80 19.29 3.49
N LYS A 27 11.61 18.27 3.81
CA LYS A 27 13.06 18.43 4.06
C LYS A 27 13.92 18.23 2.81
N SER A 28 13.42 17.49 1.83
CA SER A 28 14.13 17.11 0.61
C SER A 28 13.16 17.04 -0.58
N PRO A 29 12.57 18.17 -1.00
CA PRO A 29 11.54 18.19 -2.06
C PRO A 29 12.03 17.66 -3.41
N ARG A 30 13.36 17.65 -3.63
CA ARG A 30 13.98 17.11 -4.85
C ARG A 30 14.24 15.60 -4.81
N PHE A 31 14.01 14.94 -3.68
CA PHE A 31 14.32 13.51 -3.48
C PHE A 31 13.68 12.62 -4.55
N TRP A 32 12.39 12.79 -4.80
CA TRP A 32 11.66 11.95 -5.74
C TRP A 32 12.17 12.11 -7.16
N ASN A 33 12.30 13.37 -7.62
CA ASN A 33 12.82 13.66 -8.96
C ASN A 33 14.24 13.14 -9.13
N LYS A 34 15.08 13.21 -8.09
CA LYS A 34 16.42 12.65 -8.13
C LYS A 34 16.38 11.13 -8.31
N CYS A 35 15.55 10.42 -7.53
CA CYS A 35 15.41 8.98 -7.66
C CYS A 35 14.88 8.57 -9.04
N ILE A 36 13.90 9.31 -9.58
CA ILE A 36 13.32 9.06 -10.90
C ILE A 36 14.36 9.26 -11.99
N ASN A 37 15.11 10.36 -11.95
CA ASN A 37 16.13 10.64 -12.96
C ASN A 37 17.22 9.56 -12.98
N GLU A 38 17.71 9.16 -11.81
CA GLU A 38 18.72 8.10 -11.68
C GLU A 38 18.19 6.74 -12.15
N PHE A 39 16.91 6.47 -11.90
CA PHE A 39 16.27 5.25 -12.38
C PHE A 39 16.11 5.25 -13.89
N LEU A 40 15.65 6.36 -14.49
CA LEU A 40 15.46 6.49 -15.92
C LEU A 40 16.78 6.47 -16.71
N LEU A 41 17.88 6.95 -16.11
CA LEU A 41 19.23 6.81 -16.71
C LEU A 41 19.66 5.36 -16.88
N LEU A 42 19.28 4.50 -15.93
CA LEU A 42 19.65 3.08 -15.92
C LEU A 42 18.60 2.19 -16.60
N HIS A 43 17.35 2.64 -16.65
CA HIS A 43 16.22 1.84 -17.07
C HIS A 43 15.10 2.71 -17.65
N PHE A 44 15.08 2.84 -18.99
CA PHE A 44 13.90 3.31 -19.69
C PHE A 44 13.04 2.12 -20.11
N ASP A 45 11.77 2.13 -19.69
CA ASP A 45 10.81 1.08 -20.04
C ASP A 45 10.06 1.49 -21.32
N PRO A 46 10.18 0.74 -22.42
CA PRO A 46 9.55 1.09 -23.70
C PRO A 46 8.02 0.97 -23.68
N ARG A 47 7.40 0.52 -22.57
CA ARG A 47 5.94 0.46 -22.42
C ARG A 47 5.28 1.81 -22.14
N PHE A 48 6.04 2.82 -21.72
CA PHE A 48 5.48 4.15 -21.50
C PHE A 48 5.35 4.90 -22.83
N ALA A 49 4.19 5.52 -23.07
CA ALA A 49 3.98 6.32 -24.27
C ALA A 49 4.76 7.64 -24.21
N THR A 50 5.00 8.18 -23.01
CA THR A 50 5.77 9.41 -22.79
C THR A 50 6.65 9.33 -21.55
N GLU A 51 7.71 10.15 -21.51
CA GLU A 51 8.55 10.29 -20.31
C GLU A 51 7.75 10.84 -19.12
N ALA A 52 6.77 11.71 -19.35
CA ALA A 52 5.90 12.25 -18.30
C ALA A 52 5.08 11.16 -17.63
N GLU A 53 4.49 10.25 -18.41
CA GLU A 53 3.76 9.08 -17.92
C GLU A 53 4.66 8.15 -17.11
N ALA A 54 5.87 7.87 -17.63
CA ALA A 54 6.87 7.07 -16.91
C ALA A 54 7.20 7.68 -15.54
N ARG A 55 7.49 8.98 -15.51
CA ARG A 55 7.80 9.71 -14.27
C ARG A 55 6.65 9.63 -13.26
N ALA A 56 5.42 9.85 -13.70
CA ALA A 56 4.24 9.81 -12.84
C ALA A 56 4.01 8.41 -12.25
N SER A 57 4.13 7.37 -13.09
CA SER A 57 4.01 5.97 -12.67
C SER A 57 5.09 5.58 -11.65
N ILE A 58 6.35 5.95 -11.90
CA ILE A 58 7.45 5.69 -10.97
C ILE A 58 7.24 6.45 -9.65
N LEU A 59 6.82 7.72 -9.71
CA LEU A 59 6.55 8.52 -8.52
C LEU A 59 5.48 7.88 -7.64
N ALA A 60 4.35 7.51 -8.23
CA ALA A 60 3.26 6.83 -7.52
C ALA A 60 3.77 5.53 -6.88
N HIS A 61 4.47 4.70 -7.65
CA HIS A 61 5.05 3.46 -7.15
C HIS A 61 5.96 3.69 -5.94
N MET A 62 6.88 4.66 -6.01
CA MET A 62 7.78 4.97 -4.90
C MET A 62 7.02 5.44 -3.65
N ARG A 63 6.00 6.28 -3.79
CA ARG A 63 5.23 6.81 -2.66
C ARG A 63 4.44 5.71 -1.97
N ASP A 64 3.78 4.86 -2.74
CA ASP A 64 2.98 3.74 -2.21
C ASP A 64 3.85 2.71 -1.49
N ASN A 65 5.05 2.46 -2.01
CA ASN A 65 5.93 1.42 -1.51
C ASN A 65 6.89 1.89 -0.42
N LEU A 66 7.11 3.20 -0.24
CA LEU A 66 8.04 3.74 0.76
C LEU A 66 7.77 3.16 2.16
N ARG A 67 6.50 3.14 2.58
CA ARG A 67 6.10 2.61 3.89
C ARG A 67 6.32 1.11 4.00
N ARG A 68 6.04 0.36 2.93
CA ARG A 68 6.23 -1.09 2.89
C ARG A 68 7.70 -1.47 3.03
N ILE A 69 8.58 -0.78 2.32
CA ILE A 69 10.04 -0.98 2.39
C ILE A 69 10.53 -0.86 3.84
N LEU A 70 10.06 0.17 4.56
CA LEU A 70 10.40 0.38 5.97
C LEU A 70 9.82 -0.68 6.90
N ALA A 71 8.61 -1.16 6.59
CA ALA A 71 7.95 -2.19 7.38
C ALA A 71 8.71 -3.52 7.31
N ASP A 72 9.18 -3.92 6.12
CA ASP A 72 9.99 -5.13 5.92
C ASP A 72 11.32 -5.05 6.69
N ASP A 73 11.99 -3.89 6.65
CA ASP A 73 13.23 -3.66 7.38
C ASP A 73 13.03 -3.67 8.90
N ARG A 74 11.90 -3.13 9.39
CA ARG A 74 11.50 -3.22 10.80
C ARG A 74 11.24 -4.66 11.21
N GLU A 75 10.44 -5.41 10.45
CA GLU A 75 10.07 -6.78 10.77
C GLU A 75 11.29 -7.70 10.86
N ARG A 76 12.25 -7.54 9.93
CA ARG A 76 13.55 -8.23 10.01
C ARG A 76 14.30 -7.92 11.30
N ALA A 77 14.25 -6.68 11.79
CA ALA A 77 14.86 -6.31 13.05
C ALA A 77 14.08 -6.84 14.26
N ASP A 78 12.74 -6.82 14.22
CA ASP A 78 11.87 -7.35 15.26
C ASP A 78 12.16 -8.84 15.53
N VAL A 79 12.29 -9.65 14.47
CA VAL A 79 12.64 -11.08 14.59
C VAL A 79 13.99 -11.27 15.29
N LYS A 80 14.99 -10.46 14.96
CA LYS A 80 16.33 -10.55 15.57
C LYS A 80 16.32 -10.10 17.03
N ILE A 81 15.57 -9.06 17.37
CA ILE A 81 15.42 -8.57 18.74
C ILE A 81 14.72 -9.62 19.60
N ALA A 82 13.67 -10.26 19.09
CA ALA A 82 12.97 -11.33 19.79
C ALA A 82 13.88 -12.55 20.07
N GLY A 83 14.81 -12.85 19.16
CA GLY A 83 15.75 -13.97 19.29
C GLY A 83 17.03 -13.67 20.09
N ALA A 84 17.29 -12.41 20.46
CA ALA A 84 18.53 -12.00 21.15
C ALA A 84 18.27 -10.97 22.25
N SER A 85 18.33 -11.43 23.50
CA SER A 85 18.09 -10.60 24.69
C SER A 85 19.05 -9.42 24.75
N GLY A 86 18.52 -8.23 25.05
CA GLY A 86 19.31 -7.00 25.23
C GLY A 86 19.71 -6.30 23.94
N THR A 87 19.28 -6.79 22.77
CA THR A 87 19.50 -6.07 21.50
C THR A 87 18.34 -5.12 21.20
N THR A 88 18.65 -4.02 20.50
CA THR A 88 17.67 -3.01 20.09
C THR A 88 17.73 -2.82 18.57
N TYR A 89 16.84 -1.99 18.01
CA TYR A 89 16.91 -1.63 16.59
C TYR A 89 18.30 -1.10 16.18
N ALA A 90 18.99 -0.37 17.07
CA ALA A 90 20.31 0.19 16.76
C ALA A 90 21.34 -0.90 16.38
N ASN A 91 21.23 -2.10 16.96
CA ASN A 91 22.13 -3.22 16.72
C ASN A 91 21.89 -3.92 15.37
N HIS A 92 20.72 -3.73 14.77
CA HIS A 92 20.25 -4.52 13.62
C HIS A 92 20.14 -3.72 12.34
N ARG A 93 20.89 -2.62 12.21
CA ARG A 93 20.92 -1.78 11.01
C ARG A 93 21.38 -2.58 9.78
N PRO A 94 20.59 -2.65 8.70
CA PRO A 94 21.06 -3.19 7.43
C PRO A 94 22.18 -2.32 6.83
N LEU A 95 23.22 -2.94 6.25
CA LEU A 95 24.39 -2.24 5.70
C LEU A 95 24.03 -1.21 4.62
N TYR A 96 22.99 -1.49 3.84
CA TYR A 96 22.51 -0.63 2.75
C TYR A 96 21.65 0.55 3.20
N ILE A 97 21.34 0.69 4.50
CA ILE A 97 20.61 1.85 5.04
C ILE A 97 21.61 2.77 5.72
N LYS A 98 21.58 4.06 5.39
CA LYS A 98 22.44 5.07 6.04
C LYS A 98 22.22 5.09 7.57
N PRO A 99 23.29 5.26 8.36
CA PRO A 99 23.17 5.36 9.82
C PRO A 99 22.14 6.41 10.28
N GLY A 100 22.15 7.62 9.70
CA GLY A 100 21.23 8.70 10.08
C GLY A 100 19.76 8.36 9.82
N VAL A 101 19.47 7.71 8.68
CA VAL A 101 18.12 7.20 8.37
C VAL A 101 17.69 6.14 9.37
N TRP A 102 18.54 5.14 9.63
CA TRP A 102 18.20 4.04 10.53
C TRP A 102 17.98 4.50 11.98
N SER A 103 18.87 5.34 12.50
CA SER A 103 18.74 5.88 13.86
C SER A 103 17.43 6.62 14.07
N ARG A 104 17.00 7.41 13.08
CA ARG A 104 15.72 8.11 13.13
C ARG A 104 14.53 7.15 13.06
N LEU A 105 14.59 6.12 12.22
CA LEU A 105 13.55 5.09 12.11
C LEU A 105 13.41 4.31 13.42
N ALA A 106 14.53 3.89 14.02
CA ALA A 106 14.57 3.21 15.30
C ALA A 106 13.89 4.04 16.40
N GLN A 107 14.22 5.34 16.50
CA GLN A 107 13.57 6.28 17.43
C GLN A 107 12.08 6.41 17.17
N TYR A 108 11.67 6.47 15.89
CA TYR A 108 10.26 6.55 15.53
C TYR A 108 9.49 5.29 15.91
N TRP A 109 10.03 4.09 15.70
CA TRP A 109 9.33 2.85 16.02
C TRP A 109 9.15 2.62 17.53
N VAL A 110 10.05 3.13 18.37
CA VAL A 110 9.90 3.06 19.82
C VAL A 110 9.05 4.20 20.39
N SER A 111 8.72 5.22 19.59
CA SER A 111 7.92 6.36 20.03
C SER A 111 6.47 5.98 20.36
N GLU A 112 5.89 6.67 21.34
CA GLU A 112 4.50 6.45 21.75
C GLU A 112 3.50 6.77 20.63
N GLU A 113 3.79 7.78 19.80
CA GLU A 113 2.97 8.10 18.63
C GLU A 113 2.85 6.92 17.66
N PHE A 114 3.97 6.26 17.38
CA PHE A 114 3.97 5.10 16.51
C PHE A 114 3.26 3.91 17.13
N LYS A 115 3.51 3.62 18.41
CA LYS A 115 2.82 2.55 19.14
C LYS A 115 1.31 2.75 19.12
N LYS A 116 0.83 3.97 19.37
CA LYS A 116 -0.59 4.33 19.30
C LYS A 116 -1.18 4.11 17.91
N LYS A 117 -0.51 4.59 16.85
CA LYS A 117 -0.95 4.39 15.45
C LYS A 117 -0.95 2.91 15.06
N SER A 118 0.07 2.17 15.47
CA SER A 118 0.20 0.72 15.23
C SER A 118 -0.91 -0.07 15.91
N ALA A 119 -1.19 0.22 17.18
CA ALA A 119 -2.28 -0.40 17.95
C ALA A 119 -3.65 -0.10 17.35
N ALA A 120 -3.91 1.17 16.97
CA ALA A 120 -5.13 1.56 16.29
C ALA A 120 -5.31 0.83 14.96
N GLY A 121 -4.25 0.70 14.15
CA GLY A 121 -4.28 -0.05 12.91
C GLY A 121 -4.55 -1.54 13.11
N LYS A 122 -3.97 -2.17 14.14
CA LYS A 122 -4.28 -3.56 14.51
C LYS A 122 -5.74 -3.73 14.91
N LYS A 123 -6.26 -2.84 15.76
CA LYS A 123 -7.67 -2.85 16.18
C LYS A 123 -8.63 -2.66 15.01
N ALA A 124 -8.32 -1.75 14.08
CA ALA A 124 -9.12 -1.53 12.87
C ALA A 124 -9.15 -2.77 11.97
N ARG A 125 -8.01 -3.46 11.79
CA ARG A 125 -7.96 -4.71 11.02
C ARG A 125 -8.72 -5.85 11.69
N GLN A 126 -8.66 -5.96 13.02
CA GLN A 126 -9.45 -6.94 13.77
C GLN A 126 -10.95 -6.66 13.73
N ALA A 127 -11.34 -5.38 13.67
CA ALA A 127 -12.73 -4.96 13.54
C ALA A 127 -13.25 -5.01 12.09
N ALA A 128 -12.41 -5.33 11.11
CA ALA A 128 -12.83 -5.45 9.72
C ALA A 128 -13.72 -6.69 9.55
N LYS A 129 -15.01 -6.46 9.30
CA LYS A 129 -16.06 -7.49 9.19
C LYS A 129 -16.14 -8.15 7.81
N VAL A 130 -15.51 -7.53 6.82
CA VAL A 130 -15.51 -7.96 5.44
C VAL A 130 -14.06 -8.29 5.07
N PRO A 131 -13.72 -9.57 4.86
CA PRO A 131 -12.37 -9.95 4.48
C PRO A 131 -12.05 -9.35 3.11
N HIS A 132 -10.90 -8.68 3.00
CA HIS A 132 -10.39 -8.27 1.71
C HIS A 132 -9.87 -9.53 0.99
N THR A 133 -10.52 -9.95 -0.10
CA THR A 133 -10.02 -11.04 -0.94
C THR A 133 -8.74 -10.58 -1.64
N SER A 134 -7.59 -10.92 -1.06
CA SER A 134 -6.29 -10.61 -1.65
C SER A 134 -6.04 -11.54 -2.84
N GLY A 135 -5.55 -11.01 -3.98
CA GLY A 135 -5.20 -11.81 -5.17
C GLY A 135 -6.29 -11.94 -6.24
N GLY A 136 -7.50 -11.44 -6.00
CA GLY A 136 -8.53 -11.30 -7.03
C GLY A 136 -8.32 -10.07 -7.92
N PRO A 137 -8.95 -10.00 -9.11
CA PRO A 137 -8.99 -8.76 -9.89
C PRO A 137 -9.59 -7.64 -9.03
N SER A 138 -9.04 -6.42 -9.14
CA SER A 138 -9.54 -5.25 -8.40
C SER A 138 -11.02 -4.97 -8.72
N PHE A 139 -11.70 -4.26 -7.81
CA PHE A 139 -13.10 -3.87 -8.02
C PHE A 139 -13.27 -3.11 -9.34
N ASP A 140 -12.42 -2.12 -9.62
CA ASP A 140 -12.46 -1.34 -10.86
C ASP A 140 -12.28 -2.21 -12.12
N ARG A 141 -11.40 -3.22 -12.04
CA ARG A 141 -11.23 -4.17 -13.12
C ARG A 141 -12.50 -4.98 -13.33
N ARG A 142 -13.10 -5.51 -12.26
CA ARG A 142 -14.37 -6.26 -12.36
C ARG A 142 -15.52 -5.38 -12.84
N HIS A 143 -15.56 -4.13 -12.41
CA HIS A 143 -16.53 -3.13 -12.85
C HIS A 143 -16.41 -2.87 -14.35
N ARG A 144 -15.19 -2.63 -14.86
CA ARG A 144 -14.95 -2.46 -16.29
C ARG A 144 -15.29 -3.73 -17.08
N ASP A 145 -14.80 -4.88 -16.63
CA ASP A 145 -15.01 -6.16 -17.30
C ASP A 145 -16.53 -6.51 -17.33
N TYR A 146 -17.30 -6.13 -16.29
CA TYR A 146 -18.76 -6.24 -16.26
C TYR A 146 -19.44 -5.30 -17.27
N MET A 147 -19.06 -4.02 -17.29
CA MET A 147 -19.61 -3.06 -18.26
C MET A 147 -19.34 -3.48 -19.70
N GLU A 148 -18.16 -4.04 -19.99
CA GLU A 148 -17.82 -4.59 -21.32
C GLU A 148 -18.73 -5.77 -21.69
N ALA A 149 -19.02 -6.66 -20.74
CA ALA A 149 -19.90 -7.81 -20.95
C ALA A 149 -21.40 -7.46 -21.03
N HIS A 150 -21.80 -6.27 -20.56
CA HIS A 150 -23.20 -5.87 -20.40
C HIS A 150 -23.55 -4.56 -21.13
N ASP A 151 -22.90 -4.27 -22.27
CA ASP A 151 -23.18 -3.12 -23.14
C ASP A 151 -23.15 -1.77 -22.39
N GLY A 152 -22.19 -1.60 -21.48
CA GLY A 152 -22.01 -0.39 -20.68
C GLY A 152 -22.99 -0.24 -19.52
N LYS A 153 -23.88 -1.20 -19.28
CA LYS A 153 -24.79 -1.18 -18.12
C LYS A 153 -24.10 -1.75 -16.90
N LEU A 154 -24.15 -1.00 -15.80
CA LEU A 154 -23.58 -1.40 -14.53
C LEU A 154 -24.69 -1.78 -13.54
N ASP A 155 -24.60 -2.97 -12.97
CA ASP A 155 -25.33 -3.34 -11.76
C ASP A 155 -24.32 -3.45 -10.60
N GLU A 156 -24.22 -2.37 -9.82
CA GLU A 156 -23.31 -2.28 -8.68
C GLU A 156 -23.52 -3.41 -7.66
N LEU A 157 -24.77 -3.86 -7.47
CA LEU A 157 -25.09 -4.92 -6.54
C LEU A 157 -24.53 -6.26 -7.03
N VAL A 158 -24.61 -6.53 -8.32
CA VAL A 158 -24.05 -7.74 -8.94
C VAL A 158 -22.54 -7.72 -8.86
N VAL A 159 -21.88 -6.64 -9.28
CA VAL A 159 -20.41 -6.50 -9.21
C VAL A 159 -19.92 -6.63 -7.77
N TYR A 160 -20.64 -6.03 -6.81
CA TYR A 160 -20.31 -6.13 -5.40
C TYR A 160 -20.48 -7.55 -4.85
N LYS A 161 -21.56 -8.26 -5.20
CA LYS A 161 -21.76 -9.68 -4.87
C LYS A 161 -20.59 -10.52 -5.37
N GLU A 162 -20.20 -10.34 -6.63
CA GLU A 162 -19.07 -11.08 -7.20
C GLU A 162 -17.75 -10.89 -6.44
N CYS A 163 -17.55 -9.71 -5.84
CA CYS A 163 -16.38 -9.37 -5.05
C CYS A 163 -16.39 -9.95 -3.63
N HIS A 164 -17.58 -10.21 -3.08
CA HIS A 164 -17.76 -10.54 -1.65
C HIS A 164 -18.40 -11.92 -1.40
N THR A 165 -18.52 -12.74 -2.45
CA THR A 165 -18.90 -14.17 -2.35
C THR A 165 -17.75 -15.07 -2.80
N LEU A 166 -17.50 -16.16 -2.07
CA LEU A 166 -16.63 -17.26 -2.48
C LEU A 166 -17.30 -18.00 -3.64
N LYS A 167 -16.70 -17.97 -4.83
CA LYS A 167 -17.19 -18.72 -5.99
C LYS A 167 -16.68 -20.16 -5.89
N ASP A 168 -17.59 -21.12 -5.94
CA ASP A 168 -17.26 -22.50 -6.33
C ASP A 168 -16.92 -22.59 -7.83
N GLU A 169 -16.60 -23.78 -8.33
CA GLU A 169 -16.32 -24.02 -9.76
C GLU A 169 -17.53 -23.66 -10.66
N GLU A 170 -18.75 -23.65 -10.10
CA GLU A 170 -20.00 -23.28 -10.78
C GLU A 170 -20.35 -21.78 -10.66
N ARG A 171 -19.47 -20.98 -10.06
CA ARG A 171 -19.67 -19.55 -9.76
C ARG A 171 -20.89 -19.26 -8.86
N LYS A 172 -21.37 -20.24 -8.10
CA LYS A 172 -22.34 -20.02 -7.03
C LYS A 172 -21.60 -19.55 -5.79
N GLY A 173 -22.08 -18.44 -5.24
CA GLY A 173 -21.38 -17.66 -4.24
C GLY A 173 -21.89 -17.96 -2.84
N GLU A 174 -21.11 -18.63 -1.99
CA GLU A 174 -21.32 -18.53 -0.53
C GLU A 174 -20.75 -17.20 -0.04
N TRP A 175 -21.46 -16.54 0.88
CA TRP A 175 -20.98 -15.29 1.46
C TRP A 175 -19.71 -15.53 2.25
N ILE A 176 -18.72 -14.65 2.09
CA ILE A 176 -17.47 -14.75 2.86
C ILE A 176 -17.76 -14.60 4.37
N THR A 177 -18.73 -13.76 4.76
CA THR A 177 -19.21 -13.61 6.15
C THR A 177 -20.71 -13.30 6.21
N GLU A 178 -21.38 -13.69 7.31
CA GLU A 178 -22.79 -13.31 7.58
C GLU A 178 -22.98 -11.78 7.65
N ASP A 179 -21.97 -11.06 8.14
CA ASP A 179 -22.01 -9.60 8.21
C ASP A 179 -21.99 -8.98 6.80
N ALA A 180 -21.23 -9.55 5.84
CA ALA A 180 -21.29 -9.14 4.44
C ALA A 180 -22.69 -9.38 3.85
N GLN A 181 -23.30 -10.53 4.14
CA GLN A 181 -24.67 -10.85 3.73
C GLN A 181 -25.70 -9.84 4.28
N LYS A 182 -25.60 -9.46 5.56
CA LYS A 182 -26.51 -8.50 6.21
C LYS A 182 -26.34 -7.08 5.68
N ILE A 183 -25.10 -6.62 5.46
CA ILE A 183 -24.79 -5.30 4.88
C ILE A 183 -25.36 -5.18 3.47
N ILE A 184 -25.29 -6.26 2.68
CA ILE A 184 -25.79 -6.26 1.31
C ILE A 184 -27.31 -6.44 1.27
N GLY A 185 -27.89 -7.28 2.14
CA GLY A 185 -29.33 -7.47 2.25
C GLY A 185 -30.10 -6.23 2.70
N SER A 186 -29.42 -5.25 3.31
CA SER A 186 -29.99 -3.95 3.72
C SER A 186 -29.88 -2.89 2.61
N VAL A 187 -30.24 -3.27 1.38
CA VAL A 187 -30.09 -2.60 0.06
C VAL A 187 -30.64 -1.15 0.00
N HIS A 188 -30.05 -0.23 0.75
CA HIS A 188 -30.19 1.23 0.61
C HIS A 188 -28.87 1.98 0.84
N ILE A 189 -27.78 1.27 1.17
CA ILE A 189 -26.52 1.88 1.66
C ILE A 189 -25.34 1.72 0.68
N ILE A 190 -25.45 0.84 -0.33
CA ILE A 190 -24.36 0.51 -1.25
C ILE A 190 -23.87 1.75 -2.05
N PRO A 191 -24.73 2.61 -2.62
CA PRO A 191 -24.27 3.84 -3.28
C PRO A 191 -23.65 4.85 -2.30
N ILE A 192 -24.00 4.80 -1.02
CA ILE A 192 -23.58 5.76 0.02
C ILE A 192 -22.22 5.40 0.61
N LEU A 193 -21.91 4.10 0.73
CA LEU A 193 -20.63 3.63 1.27
C LEU A 193 -19.46 3.92 0.33
N TYR A 194 -19.66 3.80 -0.98
CA TYR A 194 -18.59 4.01 -1.97
C TYR A 194 -18.48 5.44 -2.48
N SER A 195 -19.57 6.20 -2.61
CA SER A 195 -19.48 7.65 -2.87
C SER A 195 -18.71 8.41 -1.77
N ARG A 196 -18.78 7.95 -0.52
CA ARG A 196 -17.95 8.47 0.59
C ARG A 196 -16.51 7.95 0.56
N LEU A 197 -16.25 6.73 0.08
CA LEU A 197 -14.89 6.22 -0.07
C LEU A 197 -14.16 6.92 -1.23
N ASP A 198 -14.84 7.23 -2.32
CA ASP A 198 -14.27 8.01 -3.44
C ASP A 198 -13.98 9.47 -3.05
N GLN A 199 -14.85 10.09 -2.24
CA GLN A 199 -14.58 11.40 -1.65
C GLN A 199 -13.40 11.40 -0.66
N LEU A 200 -13.14 10.28 0.02
CA LEU A 200 -11.99 10.11 0.90
C LEU A 200 -10.71 9.69 0.15
N ALA A 201 -10.84 9.01 -0.99
CA ALA A 201 -9.72 8.67 -1.87
C ALA A 201 -9.21 9.89 -2.67
N GLY A 202 -10.05 10.90 -2.90
CA GLY A 202 -9.65 12.20 -3.44
C GLY A 202 -8.96 13.15 -2.44
N LEU A 203 -8.70 12.70 -1.20
CA LEU A 203 -8.11 13.51 -0.13
C LEU A 203 -6.75 12.98 0.39
N PHE A 204 -6.07 12.08 -0.33
CA PHE A 204 -4.72 11.62 0.02
C PHE A 204 -3.72 11.71 -1.13
#